data_AF-A0A559RP95-F1
#
_entry.id   AF-A0A559RP95-F1
#
_cell.length_a   1.000
_cell.length_b   1.000
_cell.length_c   1.000
_cell.angle_alpha   90.00
_cell.angle_beta   90.00
_cell.angle_gamma   90.00
#
_symmetry.space_group_name_H-M   'P 1'
#
loop_
_entity.id
_entity.type
_entity.pdbx_description
1 polymer ?
#
loop_
_entity_poly.entity_id
_entity_poly.type
_entity_poly.pdbx_seq_one_letter_code
_entity_poly.pdbx_strand_id
1 'polypeptide(L)'
;MLKSTRCILQGLLLVCIIVTPVFSVSAQIAIGQPSINIFQGACATSSFNSYDVSFSFNPSSGLDASNQFIVELSDGNGNFDDPAFEAFRSNPGAIVDSPATVSISIPEDARGDGYRLRVKSTSPVASSVPSDPFSAYFKLHDTPFTINNLEDTATFCPSSGYLLTIDDPGLDGAISPLTYNSLEFNWFRVIDDTNSQWVATGDTYLVDEEGTYFAETDYGPCSSDSFSNRVTVTFATNGEPATANISSSLGTLFCSNGEGTTLTTVNGDSYEWFRNDQLIQGANDNTLQTNDSGSYAVIVTSNGCVAVGSIDIESLSGSTMLDVNDINFIQAGESLQVSVITELDNPQYEWFFNDEIIPSATTMTYSANQVGNYKVVVTATGDCDLIVELFFELRVVVDADNIPNVISPNGDGINDTWMIPAEYLSGSNAEVLIVSSSGKKVLETKEYLNNWPEDMEQIGSGNQVFYYVITPQEKESIKGSITIIN
;
A
#
# COMPACT_ATOMS: atom_id res chain seq x y z
N MET A 1 26.50 64.66 90.83
CA MET A 1 25.75 64.93 89.58
C MET A 1 26.25 63.97 88.51
N LEU A 2 25.32 63.25 87.88
CA LEU A 2 25.53 62.20 86.87
C LEU A 2 26.26 62.68 85.60
N LYS A 3 27.05 61.78 84.99
CA LYS A 3 27.10 61.46 83.54
C LYS A 3 28.19 60.40 83.33
N SER A 4 27.84 59.11 83.30
CA SER A 4 27.38 58.32 82.14
C SER A 4 28.50 58.01 81.15
N THR A 5 29.10 56.83 81.35
CA THR A 5 30.04 56.14 80.45
C THR A 5 29.24 55.43 79.35
N ARG A 6 29.59 55.63 78.08
CA ARG A 6 29.07 54.82 76.96
C ARG A 6 30.23 54.32 76.10
N CYS A 7 30.42 53.00 76.13
CA CYS A 7 31.17 52.21 75.16
C CYS A 7 30.58 52.39 73.75
N ILE A 8 31.43 52.61 72.75
CA ILE A 8 31.08 52.50 71.34
C ILE A 8 31.48 51.10 70.89
N LEU A 9 30.47 50.26 70.63
CA LEU A 9 30.59 48.93 70.03
C LEU A 9 30.24 49.10 68.54
N GLN A 10 31.23 48.99 67.64
CA GLN A 10 31.00 48.96 66.20
C GLN A 10 30.44 47.59 65.81
N GLY A 11 29.14 47.53 65.53
CA GLY A 11 28.47 46.34 64.99
C GLY A 11 28.64 46.27 63.47
N LEU A 12 29.23 45.17 62.98
CA LEU A 12 29.19 44.76 61.58
C LEU A 12 27.73 44.53 61.15
N LEU A 13 27.28 45.22 60.10
CA LEU A 13 25.99 44.98 59.46
C LEU A 13 26.15 43.83 58.45
N LEU A 14 25.76 42.61 58.83
CA LEU A 14 25.71 41.46 57.92
C LEU A 14 24.41 41.54 57.10
N VAL A 15 24.50 41.90 55.82
CA VAL A 15 23.36 41.88 54.89
C VAL A 15 23.14 40.43 54.45
N CYS A 16 22.15 39.76 55.05
CA CYS A 16 21.62 38.48 54.54
C CYS A 16 20.77 38.76 53.30
N ILE A 17 21.34 38.55 52.11
CA ILE A 17 20.56 38.45 50.87
C ILE A 17 19.87 37.08 50.87
N ILE A 18 18.58 37.06 51.22
CA ILE A 18 17.73 35.89 51.04
C ILE A 18 17.39 35.82 49.55
N VAL A 19 18.15 35.00 48.80
CA VAL A 19 17.76 34.60 47.45
C VAL A 19 16.72 33.48 47.61
N THR A 20 15.43 33.82 47.57
CA THR A 20 14.38 32.81 47.41
C THR A 20 14.40 32.33 45.96
N PRO A 21 14.69 31.06 45.66
CA PRO A 21 14.44 30.53 44.33
C PRO A 21 12.93 30.62 44.09
N VAL A 22 12.52 31.40 43.09
CA VAL A 22 11.16 31.34 42.55
C VAL A 22 11.11 30.04 41.76
N PHE A 23 10.70 28.96 42.42
CA PHE A 23 10.24 27.78 41.70
C PHE A 23 8.91 28.18 41.06
N SER A 24 8.93 28.49 39.76
CA SER A 24 7.72 28.47 38.94
C SER A 24 7.26 27.02 38.88
N VAL A 25 6.34 26.65 39.77
CA VAL A 25 5.54 25.44 39.60
C VAL A 25 4.70 25.72 38.37
N SER A 26 5.05 25.13 37.21
CA SER A 26 4.14 25.10 36.07
C SER A 26 2.85 24.48 36.58
N ALA A 27 1.77 25.25 36.65
CA ALA A 27 0.47 24.71 37.03
C ALA A 27 0.15 23.61 36.00
N GLN A 28 0.11 22.36 36.45
CA GLN A 28 -0.22 21.25 35.56
C GLN A 28 -1.66 21.44 35.10
N ILE A 29 -1.86 21.69 33.81
CA ILE A 29 -3.20 21.75 33.25
C ILE A 29 -3.82 20.36 33.26
N ALA A 30 -5.04 20.25 33.77
CA ALA A 30 -5.84 19.05 33.66
C ALA A 30 -6.82 19.23 32.51
N ILE A 31 -6.85 18.26 31.59
CA ILE A 31 -7.81 18.21 30.49
C ILE A 31 -8.84 17.12 30.82
N GLY A 32 -10.11 17.49 30.84
CA GLY A 32 -11.22 16.57 31.05
C GLY A 32 -11.38 15.60 29.87
N GLN A 33 -12.06 14.48 30.13
CA GLN A 33 -12.39 13.50 29.09
C GLN A 33 -13.18 14.18 27.97
N PRO A 34 -12.74 14.07 26.70
CA PRO A 34 -13.47 14.64 25.59
C PRO A 34 -14.75 13.87 25.31
N SER A 35 -15.76 14.58 24.82
CA SER A 35 -17.04 14.02 24.37
C SER A 35 -17.33 14.47 22.95
N ILE A 36 -17.85 13.57 22.14
CA ILE A 36 -18.31 13.82 20.77
C ILE A 36 -19.82 13.65 20.73
N ASN A 37 -20.53 14.56 20.07
CA ASN A 37 -22.00 14.49 19.95
C ASN A 37 -22.40 13.73 18.69
N ILE A 38 -22.69 12.44 18.85
CA ILE A 38 -23.09 11.53 17.76
C ILE A 38 -24.26 10.67 18.22
N PHE A 39 -25.37 10.70 17.48
CA PHE A 39 -26.59 9.98 17.84
C PHE A 39 -26.60 8.52 17.37
N GLN A 40 -25.88 8.21 16.27
CA GLN A 40 -25.83 6.88 15.62
C GLN A 40 -24.42 6.54 15.11
N GLY A 41 -23.39 7.02 15.79
CA GLY A 41 -22.00 6.95 15.29
C GLY A 41 -21.60 8.18 14.47
N ALA A 42 -20.31 8.29 14.18
CA ALA A 42 -19.73 9.29 13.31
C ALA A 42 -19.76 8.78 11.86
N CYS A 43 -20.88 9.01 11.19
CA CYS A 43 -21.17 8.55 9.82
C CYS A 43 -20.77 9.61 8.79
N ALA A 44 -19.52 9.58 8.34
CA ALA A 44 -18.94 10.59 7.47
C ALA A 44 -19.19 10.26 6.00
N THR A 45 -19.21 11.29 5.15
CA THR A 45 -19.26 11.20 3.69
C THR A 45 -18.38 12.31 3.10
N SER A 46 -18.15 12.28 1.79
CA SER A 46 -17.50 13.38 1.07
C SER A 46 -18.26 14.72 1.18
N SER A 47 -19.58 14.67 1.41
CA SER A 47 -20.44 15.86 1.56
C SER A 47 -20.64 16.29 3.01
N PHE A 48 -20.36 15.42 3.98
CA PHE A 48 -20.51 15.68 5.41
C PHE A 48 -19.43 14.95 6.22
N ASN A 49 -18.45 15.70 6.73
CA ASN A 49 -17.39 15.15 7.59
C ASN A 49 -16.92 16.17 8.65
N SER A 50 -17.86 16.58 9.50
CA SER A 50 -17.61 17.59 10.53
C SER A 50 -18.35 17.22 11.80
N TYR A 51 -17.59 16.98 12.88
CA TYR A 51 -18.11 16.55 14.17
C TYR A 51 -17.58 17.41 15.31
N ASP A 52 -18.50 17.88 16.16
CA ASP A 52 -18.15 18.70 17.31
C ASP A 52 -17.63 17.82 18.47
N VAL A 53 -16.39 18.08 18.85
CA VAL A 53 -15.73 17.52 20.03
C VAL A 53 -15.66 18.60 21.10
N SER A 54 -16.24 18.31 22.26
CA SER A 54 -16.21 19.18 23.42
C SER A 54 -15.28 18.63 24.50
N PHE A 55 -14.50 19.50 25.10
CA PHE A 55 -13.62 19.15 26.22
C PHE A 55 -13.50 20.34 27.19
N SER A 56 -13.14 20.05 28.43
CA SER A 56 -12.86 21.06 29.44
C SER A 56 -11.40 21.00 29.85
N PHE A 57 -10.85 22.13 30.29
CA PHE A 57 -9.52 22.19 30.88
C PHE A 57 -9.48 23.17 32.05
N ASN A 58 -8.59 22.92 33.01
CA ASN A 58 -8.44 23.75 34.20
C ASN A 58 -7.00 23.70 34.76
N PRO A 59 -6.44 24.82 35.24
CA PRO A 59 -6.97 26.19 35.11
C PRO A 59 -6.78 26.73 33.70
N SER A 60 -7.73 27.54 33.21
CA SER A 60 -7.59 28.21 31.91
C SER A 60 -6.44 29.23 31.88
N SER A 61 -6.15 29.85 33.03
CA SER A 61 -4.98 30.72 33.22
C SER A 61 -3.64 29.99 33.22
N GLY A 62 -3.64 28.65 33.17
CA GLY A 62 -2.43 27.83 33.14
C GLY A 62 -1.85 27.60 31.75
N LEU A 63 -2.48 28.12 30.69
CA LEU A 63 -2.05 27.97 29.30
C LEU A 63 -1.03 29.03 28.89
N ASP A 64 0.03 28.61 28.21
CA ASP A 64 0.95 29.54 27.56
C ASP A 64 0.36 30.09 26.25
N ALA A 65 0.76 31.29 25.83
CA ALA A 65 0.29 31.90 24.58
C ALA A 65 0.67 31.09 23.33
N SER A 66 1.68 30.22 23.42
CA SER A 66 2.09 29.29 22.36
C SER A 66 1.31 27.97 22.38
N ASN A 67 0.42 27.74 23.34
CA ASN A 67 -0.31 26.49 23.47
C ASN A 67 -1.19 26.22 22.25
N GLN A 68 -1.17 24.99 21.78
CA GLN A 68 -2.12 24.44 20.82
C GLN A 68 -2.82 23.25 21.47
N PHE A 69 -4.12 23.11 21.20
CA PHE A 69 -4.82 21.87 21.48
C PHE A 69 -4.81 20.99 20.25
N ILE A 70 -4.53 19.70 20.48
CA ILE A 70 -4.51 18.65 19.47
C ILE A 70 -5.58 17.64 19.86
N VAL A 71 -6.45 17.27 18.92
CA VAL A 71 -7.36 16.14 19.08
C VAL A 71 -6.81 14.97 18.28
N GLU A 72 -6.53 13.86 18.96
CA GLU A 72 -6.10 12.61 18.37
C GLU A 72 -7.28 11.63 18.31
N LEU A 73 -7.36 10.87 17.23
CA LEU A 73 -8.30 9.76 17.03
C LEU A 73 -7.53 8.44 17.10
N SER A 74 -8.09 7.43 17.75
CA SER A 74 -7.53 6.07 17.77
C SER A 74 -7.86 5.30 16.48
N ASP A 75 -7.37 4.06 16.37
CA ASP A 75 -7.90 3.07 15.43
C ASP A 75 -9.30 2.58 15.86
N GLY A 76 -9.92 1.73 15.03
CA GLY A 76 -11.23 1.11 15.28
C GLY A 76 -11.26 0.14 16.47
N ASN A 77 -10.11 -0.21 17.05
CA ASN A 77 -9.98 -1.02 18.28
C ASN A 77 -9.76 -0.17 19.54
N GLY A 78 -9.64 1.16 19.40
CA GLY A 78 -9.42 2.09 20.50
C GLY A 78 -7.94 2.34 20.85
N ASN A 79 -7.00 1.91 20.02
CA ASN A 79 -5.56 2.10 20.20
C ASN A 79 -5.07 3.36 19.50
N PHE A 80 -4.17 4.11 20.14
CA PHE A 80 -3.54 5.27 19.52
C PHE A 80 -2.18 4.86 18.96
N ASP A 81 -1.98 5.03 17.66
CA ASP A 81 -0.69 4.81 17.00
C ASP A 81 0.40 5.77 17.50
N ASP A 82 1.66 5.50 17.10
CA ASP A 82 2.80 6.38 17.35
C ASP A 82 3.49 6.73 16.02
N PRO A 83 3.22 7.90 15.42
CA PRO A 83 2.32 8.95 15.91
C PRO A 83 0.82 8.64 15.67
N ALA A 84 -0.04 9.11 16.58
CA ALA A 84 -1.49 8.96 16.44
C ALA A 84 -2.07 9.88 15.36
N PHE A 85 -3.22 9.51 14.78
CA PHE A 85 -3.91 10.35 13.81
C PHE A 85 -4.38 11.66 14.46
N GLU A 86 -3.90 12.79 13.92
CA GLU A 86 -4.27 14.12 14.37
C GLU A 86 -5.52 14.61 13.63
N ALA A 87 -6.68 14.49 14.27
CA ALA A 87 -7.96 14.90 13.70
C ALA A 87 -8.19 16.42 13.73
N PHE A 88 -7.48 17.14 14.62
CA PHE A 88 -7.54 18.59 14.71
C PHE A 88 -6.32 19.17 15.45
N ARG A 89 -5.90 20.38 15.05
CA ARG A 89 -4.97 21.23 15.80
C ARG A 89 -5.40 22.68 15.77
N SER A 90 -5.46 23.31 16.94
CA SER A 90 -5.75 24.75 17.04
C SER A 90 -4.55 25.59 16.61
N ASN A 91 -4.79 26.82 16.15
CA ASN A 91 -3.74 27.83 16.11
C ASN A 91 -3.19 28.10 17.53
N PRO A 92 -1.91 28.51 17.66
CA PRO A 92 -1.33 28.87 18.96
C PRO A 92 -2.16 29.95 19.67
N GLY A 93 -2.54 29.71 20.91
CA GLY A 93 -3.29 30.65 21.75
C GLY A 93 -4.75 30.89 21.33
N ALA A 94 -5.29 30.11 20.38
CA ALA A 94 -6.64 30.33 19.87
C ALA A 94 -7.76 29.91 20.84
N ILE A 95 -7.50 28.93 21.70
CA ILE A 95 -8.45 28.40 22.68
C ILE A 95 -7.95 28.79 24.07
N VAL A 96 -8.65 29.73 24.70
CA VAL A 96 -8.32 30.27 26.04
C VAL A 96 -9.44 30.08 27.06
N ASP A 97 -10.66 29.79 26.58
CA ASP A 97 -11.84 29.58 27.41
C ASP A 97 -12.19 28.09 27.52
N SER A 98 -12.76 27.70 28.65
CA SER A 98 -13.15 26.32 29.00
C SER A 98 -14.59 26.29 29.51
N PRO A 99 -15.45 25.37 29.05
CA PRO A 99 -15.18 24.31 28.07
C PRO A 99 -14.99 24.87 26.64
N ALA A 100 -14.28 24.10 25.82
CA ALA A 100 -14.05 24.39 24.41
C ALA A 100 -14.74 23.34 23.54
N THR A 101 -15.12 23.76 22.33
CA THR A 101 -15.65 22.89 21.29
C THR A 101 -14.85 23.14 20.02
N VAL A 102 -14.41 22.06 19.38
CA VAL A 102 -13.69 22.06 18.12
C VAL A 102 -14.36 21.09 17.15
N SER A 103 -14.22 21.35 15.86
CA SER A 103 -14.71 20.44 14.82
C SER A 103 -13.58 19.55 14.34
N ILE A 104 -13.84 18.26 14.21
CA ILE A 104 -12.92 17.26 13.65
C ILE A 104 -13.52 16.64 12.39
N SER A 105 -12.65 16.03 11.59
CA SER A 105 -13.02 15.15 10.49
C SER A 105 -12.58 13.71 10.79
N ILE A 106 -13.38 12.76 10.35
CA ILE A 106 -13.11 11.32 10.39
C ILE A 106 -12.33 10.94 9.11
N PRO A 107 -11.25 10.13 9.20
CA PRO A 107 -10.48 9.76 8.03
C PRO A 107 -11.27 8.82 7.11
N GLU A 108 -10.94 8.80 5.81
CA GLU A 108 -11.73 8.10 4.78
C GLU A 108 -11.68 6.56 4.91
N ASP A 109 -10.66 6.05 5.58
CA ASP A 109 -10.46 4.65 5.93
C ASP A 109 -11.13 4.25 7.25
N ALA A 110 -11.77 5.18 7.99
CA ALA A 110 -12.32 4.88 9.30
C ALA A 110 -13.47 3.87 9.22
N ARG A 111 -13.33 2.71 9.87
CA ARG A 111 -14.35 1.66 9.96
C ARG A 111 -14.26 0.98 11.32
N GLY A 112 -15.39 0.89 12.02
CA GLY A 112 -15.51 0.11 13.26
C GLY A 112 -16.11 0.87 14.43
N ASP A 113 -16.28 0.13 15.53
CA ASP A 113 -17.09 0.54 16.68
C ASP A 113 -16.29 0.97 17.92
N GLY A 114 -14.95 0.87 17.87
CA GLY A 114 -14.08 1.06 19.04
C GLY A 114 -13.31 2.37 19.09
N TYR A 115 -13.57 3.33 18.19
CA TYR A 115 -12.83 4.59 18.12
C TYR A 115 -12.91 5.41 19.40
N ARG A 116 -11.83 6.12 19.73
CA ARG A 116 -11.69 6.97 20.91
C ARG A 116 -10.96 8.26 20.55
N LEU A 117 -11.29 9.33 21.26
CA LEU A 117 -10.64 10.63 21.15
C LEU A 117 -9.74 10.89 22.35
N ARG A 118 -8.62 11.57 22.12
CA ARG A 118 -7.74 12.09 23.18
C ARG A 118 -7.34 13.51 22.86
N VAL A 119 -7.42 14.41 23.86
CA VAL A 119 -7.02 15.81 23.68
C VAL A 119 -5.68 16.04 24.35
N LYS A 120 -4.76 16.72 23.66
CA LYS A 120 -3.45 17.13 24.18
C LYS A 120 -3.30 18.64 24.14
N SER A 121 -2.58 19.19 25.12
CA SER A 121 -2.06 20.57 25.09
C SER A 121 -0.56 20.52 24.84
N THR A 122 -0.02 21.49 24.09
CA THR A 122 1.43 21.57 23.83
C THR A 122 2.17 22.36 24.90
N SER A 123 1.52 23.30 25.61
CA SER A 123 2.18 24.16 26.60
C SER A 123 1.21 24.67 27.69
N PRO A 124 1.30 24.16 28.94
CA PRO A 124 2.13 23.02 29.34
C PRO A 124 1.66 21.73 28.65
N VAL A 125 2.58 20.78 28.47
CA VAL A 125 2.25 19.47 27.91
C VAL A 125 1.32 18.71 28.86
N ALA A 126 0.13 18.37 28.38
CA ALA A 126 -0.81 17.52 29.09
C ALA A 126 -1.66 16.72 28.11
N SER A 127 -2.32 15.68 28.62
CA SER A 127 -3.20 14.81 27.84
C SER A 127 -4.41 14.43 28.68
N SER A 128 -5.58 14.40 28.04
CA SER A 128 -6.80 13.84 28.63
C SER A 128 -6.70 12.31 28.73
N VAL A 129 -7.59 11.72 29.53
CA VAL A 129 -7.96 10.31 29.30
C VAL A 129 -8.71 10.18 27.97
N PRO A 130 -8.70 8.99 27.33
CA PRO A 130 -9.50 8.75 26.13
C PRO A 130 -11.00 8.91 26.38
N SER A 131 -11.75 9.32 25.35
CA SER A 131 -13.22 9.32 25.37
C SER A 131 -13.78 7.91 25.59
N ASP A 132 -15.09 7.84 25.85
CA ASP A 132 -15.84 6.60 25.65
C ASP A 132 -15.73 6.13 24.19
N PRO A 133 -15.77 4.80 23.93
CA PRO A 133 -15.65 4.29 22.58
C PRO A 133 -16.89 4.67 21.76
N PHE A 134 -16.72 4.86 20.46
CA PHE A 134 -17.80 5.14 19.53
C PHE A 134 -17.54 4.55 18.14
N SER A 135 -18.63 4.37 17.39
CA SER A 135 -18.57 3.97 15.98
C SER A 135 -18.18 5.13 15.08
N ALA A 136 -17.22 4.90 14.19
CA ALA A 136 -16.86 5.84 13.14
C ALA A 136 -16.72 5.11 11.81
N TYR A 137 -17.45 5.60 10.81
CA TYR A 137 -17.50 5.04 9.47
C TYR A 137 -17.49 6.16 8.46
N PHE A 138 -16.58 6.12 7.50
CA PHE A 138 -16.63 6.98 6.32
C PHE A 138 -17.29 6.22 5.16
N LYS A 139 -18.39 6.72 4.60
CA LYS A 139 -19.10 6.04 3.53
C LYS A 139 -18.45 6.37 2.19
N LEU A 140 -17.59 5.46 1.71
CA LEU A 140 -16.97 5.54 0.37
C LEU A 140 -17.99 5.32 -0.74
N HIS A 141 -19.01 4.51 -0.47
CA HIS A 141 -20.14 4.26 -1.35
C HIS A 141 -21.44 4.39 -0.56
N ASP A 142 -22.41 5.14 -1.09
CA ASP A 142 -23.68 5.44 -0.41
C ASP A 142 -24.82 5.61 -1.43
N THR A 143 -24.88 4.69 -2.38
CA THR A 143 -25.88 4.64 -3.44
C THR A 143 -26.35 3.20 -3.66
N PRO A 144 -27.57 2.95 -4.17
CA PRO A 144 -28.00 1.58 -4.43
C PRO A 144 -27.10 0.87 -5.44
N PHE A 145 -26.87 -0.43 -5.23
CA PHE A 145 -26.13 -1.30 -6.16
C PHE A 145 -26.98 -2.51 -6.55
N THR A 146 -26.45 -3.39 -7.40
CA THR A 146 -27.19 -4.57 -7.87
C THR A 146 -26.48 -5.86 -7.49
N ILE A 147 -27.27 -6.91 -7.35
CA ILE A 147 -26.83 -8.29 -7.21
C ILE A 147 -27.55 -9.11 -8.28
N ASN A 148 -26.95 -10.24 -8.65
CA ASN A 148 -27.56 -11.20 -9.56
C ASN A 148 -27.85 -10.63 -10.96
N ASN A 149 -26.96 -9.79 -11.48
CA ASN A 149 -27.12 -9.11 -12.78
C ASN A 149 -28.46 -8.37 -12.91
N LEU A 150 -28.95 -7.79 -11.80
CA LEU A 150 -30.26 -7.13 -11.69
C LEU A 150 -31.48 -8.05 -11.94
N GLU A 151 -31.31 -9.37 -11.98
CA GLU A 151 -32.42 -10.32 -12.08
C GLU A 151 -33.06 -10.56 -10.70
N ASP A 152 -34.35 -10.31 -10.56
CA ASP A 152 -35.09 -10.42 -9.29
C ASP A 152 -35.35 -11.88 -8.84
N THR A 153 -35.02 -12.85 -9.68
CA THR A 153 -35.24 -14.28 -9.40
C THR A 153 -34.05 -15.14 -9.81
N ALA A 154 -33.83 -16.21 -9.08
CA ALA A 154 -32.84 -17.22 -9.40
C ALA A 154 -33.37 -18.62 -9.09
N THR A 155 -33.02 -19.60 -9.91
CA THR A 155 -33.41 -20.99 -9.72
C THR A 155 -32.16 -21.85 -9.67
N PHE A 156 -31.95 -22.64 -8.61
CA PHE A 156 -30.69 -23.38 -8.44
C PHE A 156 -30.89 -24.88 -8.27
N CYS A 157 -29.85 -25.65 -8.57
CA CYS A 157 -29.89 -27.10 -8.39
C CYS A 157 -29.85 -27.45 -6.89
N PRO A 158 -30.77 -28.30 -6.39
CA PRO A 158 -30.73 -28.76 -5.00
C PRO A 158 -29.33 -29.29 -4.64
N SER A 159 -28.84 -29.01 -3.43
CA SER A 159 -27.51 -29.37 -2.90
C SER A 159 -26.27 -28.69 -3.50
N SER A 160 -26.40 -27.89 -4.57
CA SER A 160 -25.30 -27.03 -5.08
C SER A 160 -25.27 -25.63 -4.46
N GLY A 161 -26.45 -25.14 -4.05
CA GLY A 161 -26.64 -23.75 -3.65
C GLY A 161 -26.71 -22.77 -4.83
N TYR A 162 -26.95 -21.51 -4.53
CA TYR A 162 -26.91 -20.39 -5.48
C TYR A 162 -25.95 -19.34 -4.96
N LEU A 163 -24.90 -19.02 -5.73
CA LEU A 163 -23.94 -17.99 -5.33
C LEU A 163 -24.50 -16.62 -5.68
N LEU A 164 -24.96 -15.85 -4.69
CA LEU A 164 -25.24 -14.43 -4.91
C LEU A 164 -23.92 -13.66 -4.92
N THR A 165 -23.77 -12.80 -5.90
CA THR A 165 -22.60 -11.93 -6.10
C THR A 165 -23.08 -10.49 -6.18
N ILE A 166 -22.29 -9.57 -5.65
CA ILE A 166 -22.44 -8.15 -5.94
C ILE A 166 -22.02 -7.92 -7.38
N ASP A 167 -22.85 -7.22 -8.14
CA ASP A 167 -22.56 -6.95 -9.54
C ASP A 167 -21.47 -5.87 -9.65
N ASP A 168 -20.58 -6.05 -10.61
CA ASP A 168 -19.60 -5.07 -11.03
C ASP A 168 -19.81 -4.81 -12.53
N PRO A 169 -20.54 -3.76 -12.91
CA PRO A 169 -20.86 -3.50 -14.31
C PRO A 169 -19.69 -2.87 -15.10
N GLY A 170 -18.51 -2.70 -14.49
CA GLY A 170 -17.35 -2.09 -15.12
C GLY A 170 -17.53 -0.60 -15.44
N LEU A 171 -16.82 -0.12 -16.47
CA LEU A 171 -16.63 1.31 -16.77
C LEU A 171 -17.89 2.07 -17.19
N ASP A 172 -18.81 1.39 -17.86
CA ASP A 172 -20.02 2.01 -18.41
C ASP A 172 -21.22 1.94 -17.44
N GLY A 173 -21.01 1.41 -16.22
CA GLY A 173 -22.06 1.14 -15.25
C GLY A 173 -22.10 2.08 -14.04
N ALA A 174 -23.04 1.82 -13.13
CA ALA A 174 -23.01 2.45 -11.81
C ALA A 174 -21.78 1.94 -11.04
N ILE A 175 -21.11 2.84 -10.30
CA ILE A 175 -19.93 2.48 -9.51
C ILE A 175 -20.33 1.36 -8.55
N SER A 176 -19.71 0.19 -8.70
CA SER A 176 -19.93 -0.93 -7.79
C SER A 176 -19.24 -0.64 -6.45
N PRO A 177 -19.83 -1.02 -5.30
CA PRO A 177 -19.11 -0.92 -4.04
C PRO A 177 -17.88 -1.85 -3.99
N LEU A 178 -17.78 -2.86 -4.88
CA LEU A 178 -16.61 -3.73 -5.00
C LEU A 178 -15.33 -2.98 -5.45
N THR A 179 -15.46 -1.79 -6.05
CA THR A 179 -14.31 -0.93 -6.38
C THR A 179 -13.53 -0.50 -5.13
N TYR A 180 -14.15 -0.57 -3.94
CA TYR A 180 -13.53 -0.16 -2.69
C TYR A 180 -13.18 -1.39 -1.84
N ASN A 181 -11.95 -1.91 -1.99
CA ASN A 181 -11.44 -3.11 -1.31
C ASN A 181 -11.57 -3.10 0.23
N SER A 182 -11.76 -1.94 0.85
CA SER A 182 -11.95 -1.79 2.30
C SER A 182 -13.40 -1.95 2.75
N LEU A 183 -14.37 -2.02 1.83
CA LEU A 183 -15.77 -2.20 2.19
C LEU A 183 -16.06 -3.67 2.48
N GLU A 184 -16.78 -3.89 3.57
CA GLU A 184 -17.35 -5.19 3.92
C GLU A 184 -18.86 -5.17 3.65
N PHE A 185 -19.47 -6.34 3.50
CA PHE A 185 -20.88 -6.47 3.15
C PHE A 185 -21.60 -7.45 4.07
N ASN A 186 -22.85 -7.11 4.39
CA ASN A 186 -23.77 -7.95 5.14
C ASN A 186 -24.88 -8.48 4.24
N TRP A 187 -25.10 -9.78 4.26
CA TRP A 187 -26.18 -10.44 3.54
C TRP A 187 -27.36 -10.70 4.47
N PHE A 188 -28.56 -10.48 3.95
CA PHE A 188 -29.80 -10.59 4.69
C PHE A 188 -30.83 -11.42 3.94
N ARG A 189 -31.58 -12.24 4.69
CA ARG A 189 -32.81 -12.90 4.24
C ARG A 189 -34.02 -12.09 4.66
N VAL A 190 -34.94 -11.83 3.75
CA VAL A 190 -36.21 -11.17 4.02
C VAL A 190 -37.12 -12.09 4.82
N ILE A 191 -37.69 -11.59 5.92
CA ILE A 191 -38.73 -12.27 6.69
C ILE A 191 -40.10 -11.74 6.29
N ASP A 192 -40.24 -10.41 6.23
CA ASP A 192 -41.44 -9.68 5.82
C ASP A 192 -41.07 -8.28 5.30
N ASP A 193 -42.07 -7.44 5.01
CA ASP A 193 -41.89 -6.10 4.43
C ASP A 193 -41.03 -5.14 5.27
N THR A 194 -40.85 -5.42 6.57
CA THR A 194 -40.15 -4.55 7.53
C THR A 194 -39.00 -5.21 8.27
N ASN A 195 -38.88 -6.54 8.18
CA ASN A 195 -37.89 -7.31 8.93
C ASN A 195 -37.03 -8.17 8.00
N SER A 196 -35.74 -8.20 8.30
CA SER A 196 -34.76 -9.09 7.69
C SER A 196 -33.93 -9.78 8.77
N GLN A 197 -33.29 -10.89 8.40
CA GLN A 197 -32.36 -11.64 9.23
C GLN A 197 -30.98 -11.60 8.58
N TRP A 198 -29.96 -11.20 9.33
CA TRP A 198 -28.56 -11.34 8.92
C TRP A 198 -28.22 -12.83 8.75
N VAL A 199 -27.58 -13.17 7.63
CA VAL A 199 -27.23 -14.57 7.29
C VAL A 199 -25.75 -14.78 7.04
N ALA A 200 -25.02 -13.79 6.52
CA ALA A 200 -23.60 -13.90 6.22
C ALA A 200 -22.92 -12.55 6.00
N THR A 201 -21.60 -12.57 5.88
CA THR A 201 -20.75 -11.44 5.49
C THR A 201 -19.85 -11.82 4.32
N GLY A 202 -19.45 -10.82 3.53
CA GLY A 202 -18.49 -10.95 2.42
C GLY A 202 -19.07 -10.57 1.06
N ASP A 203 -18.21 -10.52 0.04
CA ASP A 203 -18.56 -10.03 -1.30
C ASP A 203 -19.53 -10.94 -2.06
N THR A 204 -19.67 -12.18 -1.60
CA THR A 204 -20.55 -13.20 -2.15
C THR A 204 -21.25 -13.97 -1.03
N TYR A 205 -22.39 -14.58 -1.35
CA TYR A 205 -23.12 -15.44 -0.42
C TYR A 205 -23.68 -16.68 -1.12
N LEU A 206 -23.28 -17.86 -0.64
CA LEU A 206 -23.83 -19.12 -1.11
C LEU A 206 -25.16 -19.43 -0.41
N VAL A 207 -26.26 -19.20 -1.11
CA VAL A 207 -27.62 -19.53 -0.67
C VAL A 207 -27.88 -21.02 -0.81
N ASP A 208 -28.30 -21.69 0.25
CA ASP A 208 -28.70 -23.11 0.24
C ASP A 208 -30.18 -23.34 0.58
N GLU A 209 -30.90 -22.29 0.96
CA GLU A 209 -32.33 -22.30 1.27
C GLU A 209 -33.12 -21.32 0.39
N GLU A 210 -34.34 -21.71 -0.01
CA GLU A 210 -35.26 -20.82 -0.71
C GLU A 210 -35.60 -19.58 0.11
N GLY A 211 -35.71 -18.43 -0.56
CA GLY A 211 -36.02 -17.18 0.10
C GLY A 211 -35.66 -15.97 -0.74
N THR A 212 -35.97 -14.79 -0.22
CA THR A 212 -35.57 -13.52 -0.83
C THR A 212 -34.39 -12.94 -0.07
N TYR A 213 -33.32 -12.58 -0.78
CA TYR A 213 -32.06 -12.12 -0.20
C TYR A 213 -31.63 -10.78 -0.79
N PHE A 214 -30.79 -10.06 -0.05
CA PHE A 214 -30.17 -8.79 -0.45
C PHE A 214 -28.90 -8.53 0.37
N ALA A 215 -28.06 -7.61 -0.09
CA ALA A 215 -26.83 -7.19 0.57
C ALA A 215 -26.87 -5.70 0.92
N GLU A 216 -26.14 -5.31 1.96
CA GLU A 216 -25.87 -3.92 2.35
C GLU A 216 -24.37 -3.77 2.65
N THR A 217 -23.78 -2.60 2.39
CA THR A 217 -22.43 -2.30 2.89
C THR A 217 -22.44 -2.21 4.41
N ASP A 218 -21.42 -2.78 5.06
CA ASP A 218 -21.26 -2.70 6.50
C ASP A 218 -20.72 -1.34 6.94
N TYR A 219 -21.65 -0.45 7.31
CA TYR A 219 -21.33 0.80 8.00
C TYR A 219 -21.77 0.80 9.46
N GLY A 220 -21.89 -0.39 10.07
CA GLY A 220 -22.33 -0.56 11.45
C GLY A 220 -23.65 0.17 11.74
N PRO A 221 -23.71 1.10 12.71
CA PRO A 221 -24.94 1.81 13.06
C PRO A 221 -25.34 2.92 12.07
N CYS A 222 -24.51 3.21 11.07
CA CYS A 222 -24.76 4.30 10.14
C CYS A 222 -25.81 3.92 9.10
N SER A 223 -26.85 4.74 8.97
CA SER A 223 -27.79 4.62 7.84
C SER A 223 -27.06 4.85 6.52
N SER A 224 -27.31 3.98 5.55
CA SER A 224 -26.73 4.05 4.22
C SER A 224 -27.76 3.75 3.14
N ASP A 225 -27.59 4.41 1.99
CA ASP A 225 -28.31 4.09 0.76
C ASP A 225 -27.57 3.01 -0.06
N SER A 226 -26.46 2.47 0.46
CA SER A 226 -25.68 1.37 -0.13
C SER A 226 -26.29 0.00 0.17
N PHE A 227 -27.36 -0.33 -0.54
CA PHE A 227 -28.02 -1.63 -0.49
C PHE A 227 -28.40 -2.15 -1.89
N SER A 228 -28.53 -3.46 -2.02
CA SER A 228 -28.83 -4.12 -3.29
C SER A 228 -30.33 -4.21 -3.62
N ASN A 229 -30.66 -4.59 -4.86
CA ASN A 229 -31.98 -5.17 -5.17
C ASN A 229 -32.20 -6.48 -4.39
N ARG A 230 -33.45 -6.99 -4.44
CA ARG A 230 -33.85 -8.22 -3.76
C ARG A 230 -33.97 -9.37 -4.75
N VAL A 231 -33.36 -10.51 -4.44
CA VAL A 231 -33.36 -11.70 -5.31
C VAL A 231 -34.10 -12.84 -4.63
N THR A 232 -35.14 -13.36 -5.28
CA THR A 232 -35.88 -14.53 -4.82
C THR A 232 -35.28 -15.80 -5.41
N VAL A 233 -34.71 -16.63 -4.53
CA VAL A 233 -34.03 -17.88 -4.88
C VAL A 233 -34.97 -19.06 -4.63
N THR A 234 -35.14 -19.94 -5.62
CA THR A 234 -35.99 -21.14 -5.57
C THR A 234 -35.26 -22.39 -6.07
N PHE A 235 -35.73 -23.58 -5.71
CA PHE A 235 -35.20 -24.83 -6.23
C PHE A 235 -35.65 -25.09 -7.67
N ALA A 236 -34.74 -25.59 -8.50
CA ALA A 236 -35.07 -26.15 -9.79
C ALA A 236 -35.97 -27.38 -9.62
N THR A 237 -37.03 -27.46 -10.43
CA THR A 237 -37.85 -28.66 -10.55
C THR A 237 -37.45 -29.46 -11.79
N ASN A 238 -37.79 -30.75 -11.84
CA ASN A 238 -37.35 -31.64 -12.93
C ASN A 238 -37.71 -31.08 -14.32
N GLY A 239 -36.69 -30.72 -15.09
CA GLY A 239 -36.82 -30.21 -16.46
C GLY A 239 -36.78 -28.69 -16.61
N GLU A 240 -36.72 -27.94 -15.51
CA GLU A 240 -36.49 -26.49 -15.54
C GLU A 240 -34.99 -26.17 -15.60
N PRO A 241 -34.57 -25.20 -16.43
CA PRO A 241 -33.19 -24.73 -16.43
C PRO A 241 -32.87 -24.05 -15.09
N ALA A 242 -31.80 -24.48 -14.44
CA ALA A 242 -31.24 -23.76 -13.30
C ALA A 242 -30.25 -22.69 -13.80
N THR A 243 -30.10 -21.64 -13.01
CA THR A 243 -29.05 -20.64 -13.17
C THR A 243 -27.90 -20.95 -12.22
N ALA A 244 -26.69 -20.68 -12.66
CA ALA A 244 -25.51 -20.56 -11.83
C ALA A 244 -24.99 -19.13 -11.94
N ASN A 245 -24.34 -18.65 -10.90
CA ASN A 245 -23.60 -17.40 -10.95
C ASN A 245 -22.10 -17.69 -10.96
N ILE A 246 -21.35 -16.73 -11.50
CA ILE A 246 -19.90 -16.76 -11.52
C ILE A 246 -19.43 -15.50 -10.79
N SER A 247 -18.51 -15.65 -9.83
CA SER A 247 -17.80 -14.53 -9.20
C SER A 247 -16.39 -14.44 -9.76
N SER A 248 -15.85 -13.23 -9.84
CA SER A 248 -14.46 -12.97 -10.24
C SER A 248 -13.68 -12.45 -9.05
N SER A 249 -12.51 -13.02 -8.75
CA SER A 249 -11.69 -12.65 -7.58
C SER A 249 -11.11 -11.23 -7.64
N LEU A 250 -11.02 -10.64 -8.84
CA LEU A 250 -10.53 -9.28 -9.07
C LEU A 250 -11.62 -8.35 -9.65
N GLY A 251 -12.90 -8.74 -9.58
CA GLY A 251 -13.98 -8.01 -10.26
C GLY A 251 -14.08 -8.32 -11.75
N THR A 252 -15.04 -7.73 -12.44
CA THR A 252 -15.25 -7.94 -13.89
C THR A 252 -14.26 -7.13 -14.73
N LEU A 253 -13.74 -6.04 -14.16
CA LEU A 253 -12.66 -5.23 -14.70
C LEU A 253 -11.40 -5.39 -13.85
N PHE A 254 -10.30 -5.86 -14.43
CA PHE A 254 -9.02 -5.93 -13.73
C PHE A 254 -7.85 -5.69 -14.67
N CYS A 255 -6.67 -5.39 -14.11
CA CYS A 255 -5.46 -5.29 -14.91
C CYS A 255 -4.75 -6.64 -15.08
N SER A 256 -4.39 -6.96 -16.31
CA SER A 256 -3.58 -8.12 -16.64
C SER A 256 -2.14 -7.89 -16.16
N ASN A 257 -1.87 -8.27 -14.91
CA ASN A 257 -0.54 -8.23 -14.29
C ASN A 257 0.17 -9.60 -14.35
N GLY A 258 -0.40 -10.56 -15.08
CA GLY A 258 0.15 -11.89 -15.32
C GLY A 258 -0.53 -13.01 -14.55
N GLU A 259 -1.09 -12.78 -13.36
CA GLU A 259 -1.83 -13.83 -12.61
C GLU A 259 -3.32 -13.87 -12.97
N GLY A 260 -3.91 -12.71 -13.27
CA GLY A 260 -5.29 -12.60 -13.74
C GLY A 260 -6.32 -12.84 -12.65
N THR A 261 -7.57 -13.00 -13.04
CA THR A 261 -8.66 -13.28 -12.11
C THR A 261 -8.95 -14.78 -12.03
N THR A 262 -9.46 -15.22 -10.88
CA THR A 262 -10.06 -16.55 -10.72
C THR A 262 -11.58 -16.41 -10.76
N LEU A 263 -12.18 -16.97 -11.81
CA LEU A 263 -13.62 -17.15 -11.91
C LEU A 263 -14.02 -18.35 -11.06
N THR A 264 -15.05 -18.19 -10.24
CA THR A 264 -15.55 -19.23 -9.34
C THR A 264 -17.05 -19.37 -9.47
N THR A 265 -17.57 -20.61 -9.47
CA THR A 265 -19.00 -20.88 -9.47
C THR A 265 -19.38 -21.85 -8.33
N VAL A 266 -20.67 -22.22 -8.25
CA VAL A 266 -21.22 -23.13 -7.24
C VAL A 266 -20.63 -24.55 -7.31
N ASN A 267 -20.75 -25.30 -6.22
CA ASN A 267 -20.30 -26.69 -6.18
C ASN A 267 -21.25 -27.64 -6.95
N GLY A 268 -20.70 -28.65 -7.59
CA GLY A 268 -21.40 -29.58 -8.47
C GLY A 268 -20.55 -30.82 -8.76
N ASP A 269 -21.11 -31.76 -9.51
CA ASP A 269 -20.46 -33.01 -9.87
C ASP A 269 -19.52 -32.86 -11.08
N SER A 270 -19.82 -31.93 -12.00
CA SER A 270 -19.00 -31.66 -13.18
C SER A 270 -19.21 -30.25 -13.75
N TYR A 271 -18.19 -29.76 -14.45
CA TYR A 271 -18.10 -28.41 -14.99
C TYR A 271 -17.65 -28.42 -16.44
N GLU A 272 -18.23 -27.54 -17.25
CA GLU A 272 -17.76 -27.23 -18.61
C GLU A 272 -17.70 -25.70 -18.78
N TRP A 273 -16.49 -25.17 -18.96
CA TRP A 273 -16.27 -23.74 -19.15
C TRP A 273 -16.15 -23.36 -20.63
N PHE A 274 -16.72 -22.22 -20.98
CA PHE A 274 -16.73 -21.65 -22.31
C PHE A 274 -16.19 -20.22 -22.25
N ARG A 275 -15.48 -19.82 -23.30
CA ARG A 275 -15.13 -18.42 -23.56
C ARG A 275 -15.56 -18.06 -24.97
N ASN A 276 -16.36 -17.01 -25.12
CA ASN A 276 -16.90 -16.56 -26.40
C ASN A 276 -17.54 -17.72 -27.19
N ASP A 277 -18.41 -18.48 -26.51
CA ASP A 277 -19.10 -19.69 -27.01
C ASP A 277 -18.19 -20.88 -27.39
N GLN A 278 -16.89 -20.82 -27.10
CA GLN A 278 -15.94 -21.91 -27.36
C GLN A 278 -15.57 -22.66 -26.08
N LEU A 279 -15.70 -23.99 -26.11
CA LEU A 279 -15.34 -24.87 -25.00
C LEU A 279 -13.83 -24.78 -24.68
N ILE A 280 -13.50 -24.47 -23.43
CA ILE A 280 -12.13 -24.45 -22.92
C ILE A 280 -11.74 -25.87 -22.50
N GLN A 281 -10.95 -26.54 -23.34
CA GLN A 281 -10.59 -27.94 -23.13
C GLN A 281 -9.84 -28.14 -21.80
N GLY A 282 -10.34 -29.04 -20.96
CA GLY A 282 -9.71 -29.42 -19.69
C GLY A 282 -10.12 -28.58 -18.48
N ALA A 283 -10.88 -27.50 -18.67
CA ALA A 283 -11.46 -26.73 -17.57
C ALA A 283 -12.69 -27.45 -17.00
N ASN A 284 -12.45 -28.34 -16.03
CA ASN A 284 -13.47 -29.19 -15.42
C ASN A 284 -13.61 -28.97 -13.90
N ASP A 285 -13.01 -27.91 -13.37
CA ASP A 285 -13.11 -27.54 -11.96
C ASP A 285 -14.16 -26.44 -11.76
N ASN A 286 -14.57 -26.23 -10.50
CA ASN A 286 -15.49 -25.15 -10.12
C ASN A 286 -14.85 -23.75 -10.20
N THR A 287 -13.56 -23.70 -10.52
CA THR A 287 -12.77 -22.49 -10.70
C THR A 287 -12.09 -22.47 -12.06
N LEU A 288 -11.92 -21.30 -12.64
CA LEU A 288 -11.17 -21.05 -13.87
C LEU A 288 -10.30 -19.80 -13.70
N GLN A 289 -8.98 -19.95 -13.77
CA GLN A 289 -8.05 -18.83 -13.81
C GLN A 289 -7.96 -18.26 -15.23
N THR A 290 -8.06 -16.94 -15.38
CA THR A 290 -7.93 -16.27 -16.69
C THR A 290 -7.33 -14.87 -16.60
N ASN A 291 -6.56 -14.51 -17.61
CA ASN A 291 -5.97 -13.18 -17.80
C ASN A 291 -6.62 -12.37 -18.92
N ASP A 292 -7.54 -12.99 -19.66
CA ASP A 292 -8.00 -12.42 -20.92
C ASP A 292 -9.46 -11.98 -20.85
N SER A 293 -9.76 -10.83 -21.45
CA SER A 293 -11.12 -10.37 -21.71
C SER A 293 -11.96 -11.39 -22.50
N GLY A 294 -13.26 -11.41 -22.24
CA GLY A 294 -14.23 -12.19 -22.99
C GLY A 294 -15.48 -12.51 -22.19
N SER A 295 -16.48 -13.06 -22.88
CA SER A 295 -17.67 -13.59 -22.25
C SER A 295 -17.41 -15.02 -21.81
N TYR A 296 -17.41 -15.27 -20.50
CA TYR A 296 -17.24 -16.60 -19.93
C TYR A 296 -18.59 -17.18 -19.54
N ALA A 297 -18.78 -18.46 -19.83
CA ALA A 297 -19.95 -19.21 -19.39
C ALA A 297 -19.53 -20.54 -18.78
N VAL A 298 -20.32 -21.02 -17.81
CA VAL A 298 -20.12 -22.33 -17.18
C VAL A 298 -21.40 -23.12 -17.19
N ILE A 299 -21.30 -24.41 -17.52
CA ILE A 299 -22.35 -25.39 -17.29
C ILE A 299 -21.96 -26.21 -16.06
N VAL A 300 -22.79 -26.17 -15.02
CA VAL A 300 -22.62 -26.96 -13.80
C VAL A 300 -23.66 -28.06 -13.78
N THR A 301 -23.24 -29.31 -13.64
CA THR A 301 -24.16 -30.44 -13.42
C THR A 301 -24.06 -30.91 -11.98
N SER A 302 -25.20 -31.02 -11.29
CA SER A 302 -25.27 -31.54 -9.90
C SER A 302 -26.49 -32.43 -9.75
N ASN A 303 -26.26 -33.71 -9.41
CA ASN A 303 -27.29 -34.74 -9.25
C ASN A 303 -28.30 -34.82 -10.41
N GLY A 304 -27.82 -34.59 -11.64
CA GLY A 304 -28.63 -34.61 -12.87
C GLY A 304 -29.42 -33.33 -13.16
N CYS A 305 -29.32 -32.30 -12.30
CA CYS A 305 -29.76 -30.95 -12.60
C CYS A 305 -28.63 -30.18 -13.31
N VAL A 306 -29.00 -29.34 -14.28
CA VAL A 306 -28.05 -28.55 -15.08
C VAL A 306 -28.31 -27.07 -14.83
N ALA A 307 -27.27 -26.38 -14.38
CA ALA A 307 -27.26 -24.94 -14.17
C ALA A 307 -26.30 -24.26 -15.16
N VAL A 308 -26.68 -23.08 -15.65
CA VAL A 308 -25.84 -22.28 -16.57
C VAL A 308 -25.61 -20.90 -15.96
N GLY A 309 -24.37 -20.44 -15.99
CA GLY A 309 -23.99 -19.08 -15.60
C GLY A 309 -23.10 -18.41 -16.64
N SER A 310 -23.12 -17.08 -16.65
CA SER A 310 -22.26 -16.27 -17.52
C SER A 310 -21.75 -15.03 -16.80
N ILE A 311 -20.55 -14.58 -17.16
CA ILE A 311 -19.91 -13.35 -16.70
C ILE A 311 -19.08 -12.76 -17.83
N ASP A 312 -19.16 -11.45 -18.02
CA ASP A 312 -18.28 -10.74 -18.95
C ASP A 312 -17.07 -10.21 -18.19
N ILE A 313 -15.89 -10.46 -18.74
CA ILE A 313 -14.60 -10.06 -18.17
C ILE A 313 -13.91 -9.09 -19.12
N GLU A 314 -13.42 -7.99 -18.56
CA GLU A 314 -12.57 -7.02 -19.22
C GLU A 314 -11.23 -6.94 -18.49
N SER A 315 -10.16 -7.40 -19.16
CA SER A 315 -8.80 -7.22 -18.68
C SER A 315 -8.16 -6.00 -19.36
N LEU A 316 -7.75 -5.01 -18.59
CA LEU A 316 -6.92 -3.91 -19.08
C LEU A 316 -5.47 -4.37 -19.16
N SER A 317 -4.82 -4.12 -20.30
CA SER A 317 -3.41 -4.41 -20.49
C SER A 317 -2.73 -3.17 -21.02
N GLY A 318 -1.60 -2.79 -20.43
CA GLY A 318 -0.75 -1.69 -20.93
C GLY A 318 0.69 -2.16 -21.00
N SER A 319 1.33 -2.01 -22.15
CA SER A 319 2.78 -2.24 -22.24
C SER A 319 3.52 -1.05 -21.61
N THR A 320 4.56 -1.34 -20.83
CA THR A 320 5.46 -0.32 -20.24
C THR A 320 6.89 -0.83 -20.30
N MET A 321 7.80 -0.05 -20.88
CA MET A 321 9.21 -0.42 -21.06
C MET A 321 10.14 0.80 -21.05
N LEU A 322 11.45 0.57 -20.92
CA LEU A 322 12.48 1.60 -21.06
C LEU A 322 13.01 1.64 -22.50
N ASP A 323 13.33 2.85 -22.98
CA ASP A 323 14.07 3.08 -24.24
C ASP A 323 15.59 2.97 -24.06
N VAL A 324 16.03 2.02 -23.23
CA VAL A 324 17.45 1.70 -23.01
C VAL A 324 17.59 0.19 -22.79
N ASN A 325 18.81 -0.33 -22.91
CA ASN A 325 19.09 -1.72 -22.55
C ASN A 325 19.12 -1.88 -21.03
N ASP A 326 19.10 -3.12 -20.54
CA ASP A 326 19.24 -3.41 -19.11
C ASP A 326 20.60 -2.94 -18.55
N ILE A 327 21.65 -2.93 -19.38
CA ILE A 327 22.99 -2.44 -19.01
C ILE A 327 23.45 -1.40 -20.03
N ASN A 328 23.84 -0.23 -19.55
CA ASN A 328 24.29 0.90 -20.37
C ASN A 328 25.65 1.41 -19.91
N PHE A 329 26.38 2.06 -20.81
CA PHE A 329 27.72 2.59 -20.54
C PHE A 329 27.81 4.08 -20.87
N ILE A 330 28.41 4.86 -19.98
CA ILE A 330 28.70 6.31 -20.18
C ILE A 330 30.18 6.61 -19.99
N GLN A 331 30.70 7.64 -20.66
CA GLN A 331 32.03 8.16 -20.32
C GLN A 331 31.97 9.00 -19.04
N ALA A 332 33.13 9.19 -18.41
CA ALA A 332 33.23 10.04 -17.22
C ALA A 332 32.76 11.48 -17.54
N GLY A 333 31.71 11.93 -16.85
CA GLY A 333 31.12 13.26 -17.02
C GLY A 333 30.01 13.33 -18.07
N GLU A 334 29.65 12.22 -18.72
CA GLU A 334 28.47 12.13 -19.58
C GLU A 334 27.21 11.71 -18.81
N SER A 335 26.06 11.83 -19.46
CA SER A 335 24.76 11.39 -18.93
C SER A 335 24.00 10.60 -19.99
N LEU A 336 23.30 9.56 -19.56
CA LEU A 336 22.36 8.79 -20.37
C LEU A 336 20.94 9.36 -20.18
N GLN A 337 20.28 9.74 -21.26
CA GLN A 337 18.87 10.08 -21.22
C GLN A 337 18.04 8.79 -21.35
N VAL A 338 17.18 8.55 -20.36
CA VAL A 338 16.28 7.40 -20.31
C VAL A 338 14.84 7.88 -20.43
N SER A 339 14.02 7.18 -21.21
CA SER A 339 12.59 7.46 -21.36
C SER A 339 11.77 6.21 -21.09
N VAL A 340 10.66 6.36 -20.38
CA VAL A 340 9.62 5.34 -20.23
C VAL A 340 8.66 5.44 -21.41
N ILE A 341 8.42 4.32 -22.09
CA ILE A 341 7.40 4.17 -23.13
C ILE A 341 6.26 3.37 -22.50
N THR A 342 5.06 3.94 -22.46
CA THR A 342 3.90 3.31 -21.82
C THR A 342 2.60 3.62 -22.55
N GLU A 343 1.68 2.65 -22.55
CA GLU A 343 0.30 2.79 -23.03
C GLU A 343 -0.69 3.12 -21.90
N LEU A 344 -0.20 3.30 -20.67
CA LEU A 344 -1.03 3.63 -19.51
C LEU A 344 -1.55 5.07 -19.58
N ASP A 345 -2.78 5.27 -19.11
CA ASP A 345 -3.38 6.60 -18.97
C ASP A 345 -2.92 7.29 -17.68
N ASN A 346 -2.54 8.57 -17.78
CA ASN A 346 -2.08 9.43 -16.67
C ASN A 346 -0.96 8.85 -15.77
N PRO A 347 0.10 8.23 -16.30
CA PRO A 347 1.15 7.61 -15.51
C PRO A 347 1.93 8.65 -14.67
N GLN A 348 2.20 8.29 -13.43
CA GLN A 348 3.12 8.95 -12.50
C GLN A 348 4.42 8.16 -12.45
N TYR A 349 5.52 8.85 -12.17
CA TYR A 349 6.86 8.27 -12.19
C TYR A 349 7.59 8.60 -10.89
N GLU A 350 8.30 7.62 -10.35
CA GLU A 350 9.26 7.81 -9.26
C GLU A 350 10.56 7.09 -9.61
N TRP A 351 11.65 7.84 -9.72
CA TRP A 351 12.97 7.29 -10.04
C TRP A 351 13.78 7.05 -8.77
N PHE A 352 14.54 5.96 -8.78
CA PHE A 352 15.39 5.50 -7.70
C PHE A 352 16.82 5.27 -8.22
N PHE A 353 17.79 5.54 -7.36
CA PHE A 353 19.20 5.23 -7.57
C PHE A 353 19.72 4.44 -6.37
N ASN A 354 20.22 3.22 -6.62
CA ASN A 354 20.65 2.28 -5.58
C ASN A 354 19.62 2.16 -4.43
N ASP A 355 18.36 1.92 -4.82
CA ASP A 355 17.19 1.80 -3.93
C ASP A 355 16.79 3.06 -3.14
N GLU A 356 17.51 4.18 -3.28
CA GLU A 356 17.12 5.47 -2.71
C GLU A 356 16.30 6.29 -3.71
N ILE A 357 15.20 6.88 -3.24
CA ILE A 357 14.36 7.75 -4.07
C ILE A 357 15.15 8.98 -4.52
N ILE A 358 15.04 9.33 -5.80
CA ILE A 358 15.63 10.54 -6.37
C ILE A 358 14.58 11.66 -6.25
N PRO A 359 14.76 12.62 -5.32
CA PRO A 359 13.71 13.61 -5.05
C PRO A 359 13.40 14.44 -6.29
N SER A 360 12.10 14.68 -6.54
CA SER A 360 11.59 15.49 -7.65
C SER A 360 11.81 14.92 -9.06
N ALA A 361 12.36 13.70 -9.20
CA ALA A 361 12.38 13.00 -10.47
C ALA A 361 11.01 12.33 -10.70
N THR A 362 10.07 13.08 -11.29
CA THR A 362 8.66 12.64 -11.46
C THR A 362 8.16 12.67 -12.91
N THR A 363 9.08 12.78 -13.87
CA THR A 363 8.76 12.82 -15.30
C THR A 363 9.04 11.50 -15.98
N MET A 364 8.41 11.26 -17.14
CA MET A 364 8.62 10.05 -17.96
C MET A 364 10.07 9.89 -18.47
N THR A 365 10.89 10.93 -18.35
CA THR A 365 12.30 10.90 -18.73
C THR A 365 13.18 11.23 -17.53
N TYR A 366 14.37 10.64 -17.49
CA TYR A 366 15.39 10.94 -16.49
C TYR A 366 16.79 10.96 -17.12
N SER A 367 17.66 11.85 -16.64
CA SER A 367 19.04 11.96 -17.11
C SER A 367 19.99 11.38 -16.06
N ALA A 368 20.41 10.14 -16.28
CA ALA A 368 21.28 9.40 -15.37
C ALA A 368 22.75 9.71 -15.65
N ASN A 369 23.49 10.14 -14.64
CA ASN A 369 24.91 10.55 -14.76
C ASN A 369 25.81 9.94 -13.68
N GLN A 370 25.26 9.04 -12.85
CA GLN A 370 26.00 8.32 -11.83
C GLN A 370 25.97 6.83 -12.15
N VAL A 371 27.09 6.15 -11.90
CA VAL A 371 27.15 4.70 -12.07
C VAL A 371 26.44 4.02 -10.91
N GLY A 372 25.64 3.01 -11.23
CA GLY A 372 24.84 2.26 -10.28
C GLY A 372 23.56 1.71 -10.89
N ASN A 373 22.72 1.18 -10.02
CA ASN A 373 21.43 0.61 -10.38
C ASN A 373 20.35 1.67 -10.32
N TYR A 374 19.54 1.75 -11.36
CA TYR A 374 18.38 2.62 -11.41
C TYR A 374 17.11 1.80 -11.52
N LYS A 375 16.07 2.30 -10.86
CA LYS A 375 14.71 1.78 -10.94
C LYS A 375 13.75 2.94 -11.21
N VAL A 376 12.75 2.74 -12.04
CA VAL A 376 11.58 3.62 -12.13
C VAL A 376 10.34 2.84 -11.75
N VAL A 377 9.57 3.40 -10.82
CA VAL A 377 8.23 2.94 -10.48
C VAL A 377 7.26 3.79 -11.29
N VAL A 378 6.45 3.13 -12.13
CA VAL A 378 5.41 3.76 -12.94
C VAL A 378 4.07 3.40 -12.31
N THR A 379 3.34 4.40 -11.85
CA THR A 379 2.01 4.23 -11.24
C THR A 379 0.97 4.87 -12.13
N ALA A 380 0.00 4.11 -12.62
CA ALA A 380 -1.19 4.66 -13.24
C ALA A 380 -2.34 4.52 -12.25
N THR A 381 -3.01 5.63 -11.94
CA THR A 381 -4.19 5.67 -11.07
C THR A 381 -5.41 6.04 -11.88
N GLY A 382 -6.48 5.27 -11.77
CA GLY A 382 -7.71 5.49 -12.53
C GLY A 382 -8.64 4.29 -12.44
N ASP A 383 -9.19 3.90 -13.58
CA ASP A 383 -10.08 2.74 -13.73
C ASP A 383 -9.43 1.42 -13.33
N CYS A 384 -8.10 1.38 -13.32
CA CYS A 384 -7.32 0.33 -12.71
C CYS A 384 -5.98 0.87 -12.22
N ASP A 385 -5.65 0.56 -10.97
CA ASP A 385 -4.37 0.93 -10.37
C ASP A 385 -3.30 -0.06 -10.82
N LEU A 386 -2.32 0.43 -11.58
CA LEU A 386 -1.18 -0.34 -12.06
C LEU A 386 0.12 0.22 -11.50
N ILE A 387 0.96 -0.69 -10.99
CA ILE A 387 2.33 -0.39 -10.57
C ILE A 387 3.27 -1.27 -11.38
N VAL A 388 4.16 -0.65 -12.14
CA VAL A 388 5.19 -1.34 -12.92
C VAL A 388 6.56 -0.86 -12.47
N GLU A 389 7.46 -1.78 -12.14
CA GLU A 389 8.86 -1.47 -11.85
C GLU A 389 9.73 -1.85 -13.05
N LEU A 390 10.54 -0.89 -13.52
CA LEU A 390 11.51 -1.10 -14.59
C LEU A 390 12.92 -0.78 -14.11
N PHE A 391 13.91 -1.54 -14.58
CA PHE A 391 15.28 -1.50 -14.08
C PHE A 391 16.28 -1.27 -15.23
N PHE A 392 17.34 -0.51 -14.96
CA PHE A 392 18.54 -0.48 -15.80
C PHE A 392 19.78 -0.18 -14.96
N GLU A 393 20.94 -0.60 -15.41
CA GLU A 393 22.23 -0.34 -14.79
C GLU A 393 23.05 0.62 -15.65
N LEU A 394 23.71 1.58 -15.01
CA LEU A 394 24.64 2.50 -15.65
C LEU A 394 26.07 2.21 -15.20
N ARG A 395 26.97 1.96 -16.15
CA ARG A 395 28.40 1.66 -15.92
C ARG A 395 29.31 2.69 -16.60
N VAL A 396 30.56 2.80 -16.15
CA VAL A 396 31.58 3.60 -16.86
C VAL A 396 32.12 2.80 -18.04
N VAL A 397 32.27 3.44 -19.19
CA VAL A 397 33.06 2.90 -20.31
C VAL A 397 34.52 2.76 -19.86
N VAL A 398 35.01 1.52 -19.79
CA VAL A 398 36.43 1.25 -19.59
C VAL A 398 37.12 1.27 -20.96
N ASP A 399 38.16 2.10 -21.07
CA ASP A 399 39.01 2.15 -22.26
C ASP A 399 39.81 0.84 -22.40
N ALA A 400 39.80 0.25 -23.59
CA ALA A 400 40.50 -1.00 -23.88
C ALA A 400 42.02 -0.88 -23.73
N ASP A 401 42.56 0.31 -23.90
CA ASP A 401 43.99 0.58 -23.70
C ASP A 401 44.35 0.74 -22.21
N ASN A 402 43.36 0.92 -21.33
CA ASN A 402 43.54 1.26 -19.91
C ASN A 402 42.63 0.42 -18.99
N ILE A 403 42.81 -0.90 -19.01
CA ILE A 403 42.10 -1.79 -18.07
C ILE A 403 42.56 -1.51 -16.63
N PRO A 404 41.64 -1.22 -15.69
CA PRO A 404 41.97 -0.97 -14.29
C PRO A 404 42.78 -2.11 -13.68
N ASN A 405 43.71 -1.78 -12.80
CA ASN A 405 44.56 -2.74 -12.11
C ASN A 405 44.46 -2.65 -10.58
N VAL A 406 43.47 -1.91 -10.07
CA VAL A 406 43.20 -1.72 -8.63
C VAL A 406 41.68 -1.77 -8.39
N ILE A 407 41.26 -2.48 -7.35
CA ILE A 407 39.88 -2.48 -6.84
C ILE A 407 39.88 -2.35 -5.30
N SER A 408 38.79 -1.84 -4.75
CA SER A 408 38.54 -1.68 -3.31
C SER A 408 37.15 -2.21 -2.95
N PRO A 409 36.97 -3.54 -2.76
CA PRO A 409 35.69 -4.17 -2.49
C PRO A 409 35.20 -3.89 -1.05
N ASN A 410 34.83 -2.64 -0.77
CA ASN A 410 34.39 -2.15 0.54
C ASN A 410 32.88 -1.87 0.61
N GLY A 411 32.17 -2.03 -0.51
CA GLY A 411 30.72 -1.85 -0.63
C GLY A 411 30.28 -0.39 -0.71
N ASP A 412 31.17 0.54 -1.07
CA ASP A 412 30.84 1.96 -1.24
C ASP A 412 30.34 2.32 -2.66
N GLY A 413 30.26 1.33 -3.55
CA GLY A 413 29.85 1.46 -4.95
C GLY A 413 30.97 1.94 -5.87
N ILE A 414 32.18 2.19 -5.37
CA ILE A 414 33.30 2.76 -6.12
C ILE A 414 34.44 1.75 -6.20
N ASN A 415 34.73 1.27 -7.41
CA ASN A 415 35.78 0.27 -7.67
C ASN A 415 35.64 -1.01 -6.84
N ASP A 416 34.41 -1.39 -6.45
CA ASP A 416 34.16 -2.63 -5.70
C ASP A 416 34.47 -3.88 -6.53
N THR A 417 34.20 -3.82 -7.83
CA THR A 417 34.44 -4.91 -8.78
C THR A 417 35.44 -4.51 -9.86
N TRP A 418 36.07 -5.52 -10.46
CA TRP A 418 37.00 -5.33 -11.55
C TRP A 418 36.26 -5.21 -12.88
N MET A 419 36.13 -3.98 -13.37
CA MET A 419 35.45 -3.68 -14.62
C MET A 419 36.41 -3.72 -15.82
N ILE A 420 35.99 -4.38 -16.89
CA ILE A 420 36.67 -4.42 -18.20
C ILE A 420 35.77 -3.83 -19.31
N PRO A 421 36.34 -3.46 -20.48
CA PRO A 421 35.58 -2.90 -21.60
C PRO A 421 34.42 -3.78 -22.06
N ALA A 422 33.33 -3.15 -22.50
CA ALA A 422 32.12 -3.82 -22.97
C ALA A 422 32.36 -4.83 -24.11
N GLU A 423 33.38 -4.59 -24.95
CA GLU A 423 33.76 -5.52 -26.04
C GLU A 423 34.30 -6.88 -25.56
N TYR A 424 34.52 -7.07 -24.26
CA TYR A 424 35.00 -8.31 -23.66
C TYR A 424 34.02 -8.96 -22.67
N LEU A 425 32.79 -8.44 -22.54
CA LEU A 425 31.77 -8.96 -21.62
C LEU A 425 30.96 -10.09 -22.25
N SER A 426 30.00 -10.63 -21.49
CA SER A 426 29.00 -11.60 -21.95
C SER A 426 28.44 -11.25 -23.34
N GLY A 427 28.33 -12.25 -24.20
CA GLY A 427 27.95 -12.10 -25.62
C GLY A 427 29.10 -11.78 -26.60
N SER A 428 30.29 -11.39 -26.12
CA SER A 428 31.48 -11.15 -26.98
C SER A 428 32.25 -12.43 -27.35
N ASN A 429 31.95 -13.55 -26.68
CA ASN A 429 32.74 -14.80 -26.70
C ASN A 429 34.20 -14.68 -26.21
N ALA A 430 34.60 -13.55 -25.61
CA ALA A 430 35.89 -13.42 -24.96
C ALA A 430 35.94 -14.27 -23.69
N GLU A 431 37.05 -14.97 -23.44
CA GLU A 431 37.26 -15.72 -22.20
C GLU A 431 38.04 -14.87 -21.18
N VAL A 432 37.50 -14.72 -19.97
CA VAL A 432 38.13 -14.02 -18.85
C VAL A 432 38.57 -15.04 -17.81
N LEU A 433 39.87 -15.05 -17.52
CA LEU A 433 40.52 -15.87 -16.52
C LEU A 433 41.18 -14.98 -15.46
N ILE A 434 40.90 -15.22 -14.18
CA ILE A 434 41.57 -14.58 -13.05
C ILE A 434 42.24 -15.66 -12.20
N VAL A 435 43.51 -15.44 -11.88
CA VAL A 435 44.33 -16.34 -11.05
C VAL A 435 44.95 -15.58 -9.88
N SER A 436 44.99 -16.21 -8.72
CA SER A 436 45.72 -15.70 -7.56
C SER A 436 47.24 -15.67 -7.79
N SER A 437 47.96 -14.96 -6.93
CA SER A 437 49.43 -14.94 -6.93
C SER A 437 50.10 -16.30 -6.79
N SER A 438 49.42 -17.30 -6.22
CA SER A 438 49.89 -18.68 -6.13
C SER A 438 49.55 -19.54 -7.36
N GLY A 439 48.91 -18.96 -8.38
CA GLY A 439 48.49 -19.64 -9.61
C GLY A 439 47.17 -20.42 -9.51
N LYS A 440 46.43 -20.31 -8.41
CA LYS A 440 45.08 -20.90 -8.29
C LYS A 440 44.10 -20.08 -9.14
N LYS A 441 43.35 -20.72 -10.04
CA LYS A 441 42.23 -20.10 -10.77
C LYS A 441 41.11 -19.74 -9.81
N VAL A 442 40.69 -18.48 -9.83
CA VAL A 442 39.60 -17.95 -9.00
C VAL A 442 38.37 -17.55 -9.82
N LEU A 443 38.56 -17.26 -11.12
CA LEU A 443 37.48 -17.05 -12.09
C LEU A 443 37.91 -17.58 -13.46
N GLU A 444 37.00 -18.22 -14.20
CA GLU A 444 37.17 -18.59 -15.60
C GLU A 444 35.79 -18.63 -16.26
N THR A 445 35.48 -17.68 -17.15
CA THR A 445 34.15 -17.55 -17.77
C THR A 445 34.22 -16.91 -19.15
N LYS A 446 33.24 -17.19 -20.01
CA LYS A 446 32.99 -16.46 -21.26
C LYS A 446 31.84 -15.45 -21.15
N GLU A 447 31.15 -15.48 -20.02
CA GLU A 447 30.00 -14.64 -19.70
C GLU A 447 30.40 -13.70 -18.56
N TYR A 448 31.50 -12.96 -18.72
CA TYR A 448 31.94 -12.03 -17.68
C TYR A 448 31.03 -10.81 -17.61
N LEU A 449 30.58 -10.46 -16.39
CA LEU A 449 29.57 -9.43 -16.17
C LEU A 449 30.12 -8.21 -15.42
N ASN A 450 31.44 -8.05 -15.27
CA ASN A 450 32.07 -7.00 -14.43
C ASN A 450 31.71 -7.10 -12.93
N ASN A 451 31.52 -8.32 -12.44
CA ASN A 451 31.02 -8.65 -11.11
C ASN A 451 32.08 -9.22 -10.16
N TRP A 452 33.31 -9.48 -10.62
CA TRP A 452 34.34 -10.07 -9.75
C TRP A 452 35.02 -9.01 -8.87
N PRO A 453 35.26 -9.28 -7.57
CA PRO A 453 34.91 -10.49 -6.84
C PRO A 453 33.45 -10.49 -6.35
N GLU A 454 32.70 -11.56 -6.65
CA GLU A 454 31.34 -11.74 -6.09
C GLU A 454 31.37 -12.34 -4.68
N ASP A 455 32.42 -13.10 -4.37
CA ASP A 455 32.59 -13.79 -3.09
C ASP A 455 33.91 -13.37 -2.45
N MET A 456 33.80 -12.69 -1.32
CA MET A 456 34.94 -12.16 -0.56
C MET A 456 35.84 -13.27 0.01
N GLU A 457 35.35 -14.52 0.12
CA GLU A 457 36.20 -15.65 0.50
C GLU A 457 37.23 -16.00 -0.59
N GLN A 458 36.96 -15.65 -1.86
CA GLN A 458 37.87 -15.90 -2.99
C GLN A 458 39.13 -15.03 -2.93
N ILE A 459 39.03 -13.86 -2.29
CA ILE A 459 40.09 -12.86 -2.26
C ILE A 459 40.86 -12.79 -0.95
N GLY A 460 40.44 -13.49 0.10
CA GLY A 460 41.12 -13.53 1.41
C GLY A 460 41.29 -12.15 2.08
N SER A 461 42.01 -12.12 3.22
CA SER A 461 42.18 -10.88 4.00
C SER A 461 43.44 -10.09 3.62
N GLY A 462 43.34 -8.75 3.61
CA GLY A 462 44.47 -7.84 3.39
C GLY A 462 44.73 -7.53 1.91
N ASN A 463 45.79 -6.76 1.61
CA ASN A 463 46.10 -6.37 0.23
C ASN A 463 46.65 -7.58 -0.55
N GLN A 464 46.01 -7.88 -1.69
CA GLN A 464 46.37 -9.03 -2.53
C GLN A 464 46.56 -8.64 -3.99
N VAL A 465 47.30 -9.48 -4.72
CA VAL A 465 47.52 -9.33 -6.16
C VAL A 465 47.04 -10.58 -6.87
N PHE A 466 46.20 -10.36 -7.87
CA PHE A 466 45.70 -11.34 -8.82
C PHE A 466 46.25 -11.01 -10.21
N TYR A 467 46.21 -11.99 -11.11
CA TYR A 467 46.56 -11.84 -12.51
C TYR A 467 45.37 -12.20 -13.36
N TYR A 468 45.15 -11.44 -14.43
CA TYR A 468 44.08 -11.71 -15.38
C TYR A 468 44.63 -12.04 -16.76
N VAL A 469 43.84 -12.83 -17.50
CA VAL A 469 43.99 -13.06 -18.94
C VAL A 469 42.62 -12.89 -19.57
N ILE A 470 42.50 -11.95 -20.50
CA ILE A 470 41.34 -11.80 -21.37
C ILE A 470 41.74 -12.34 -22.74
N THR A 471 40.96 -13.27 -23.28
CA THR A 471 41.21 -13.90 -24.59
C THR A 471 40.04 -13.59 -25.53
N PRO A 472 40.09 -12.47 -26.28
CA PRO A 472 39.06 -12.12 -27.24
C PRO A 472 39.13 -13.04 -28.47
N GLN A 473 38.04 -13.12 -29.25
CA GLN A 473 38.07 -13.83 -30.53
C GLN A 473 38.97 -13.09 -31.53
N GLU A 474 39.88 -13.83 -32.16
CA GLU A 474 40.73 -13.36 -33.27
C GLU A 474 41.66 -12.17 -32.95
N LYS A 475 41.80 -11.78 -31.67
CA LYS A 475 42.77 -10.78 -31.18
C LYS A 475 43.81 -11.43 -30.26
N GLU A 476 44.91 -10.73 -30.00
CA GLU A 476 45.89 -11.18 -29.00
C GLU A 476 45.29 -11.15 -27.59
N SER A 477 45.73 -12.08 -26.74
CA SER A 477 45.31 -12.12 -25.33
C SER A 477 45.86 -10.92 -24.57
N ILE A 478 45.00 -10.26 -23.78
CA ILE A 478 45.38 -9.15 -22.89
C ILE A 478 45.68 -9.73 -21.51
N LYS A 479 46.77 -9.29 -20.88
CA LYS A 479 47.22 -9.80 -19.58
C LYS A 479 47.63 -8.67 -18.67
N GLY A 480 47.37 -8.82 -17.38
CA GLY A 480 47.78 -7.84 -16.38
C GLY A 480 47.58 -8.35 -14.95
N SER A 481 47.56 -7.42 -14.01
CA SER A 481 47.35 -7.69 -12.59
C SER A 481 46.20 -6.88 -12.03
N ILE A 482 45.53 -7.41 -11.01
CA ILE A 482 44.51 -6.71 -10.22
C ILE A 482 45.01 -6.66 -8.78
N THR A 483 45.16 -5.46 -8.25
CA THR A 483 45.55 -5.22 -6.87
C THR A 483 44.30 -4.93 -6.06
N ILE A 484 44.06 -5.72 -5.02
CA ILE A 484 42.98 -5.47 -4.07
C ILE A 484 43.56 -4.67 -2.92
N ILE A 485 42.92 -3.53 -2.63
CA ILE A 485 43.25 -2.68 -1.48
C ILE A 485 42.03 -2.68 -0.56
N ASN A 486 42.22 -3.12 0.67
CA ASN A 486 41.18 -3.15 1.71
C ASN A 486 41.27 -1.97 2.67
#